data_AF-A0A127T343-F1
#
_entry.id   AF-A0A127T343-F1
#
_cell.length_a   1.000
_cell.length_b   1.000
_cell.length_c   1.000
_cell.angle_alpha   90.00
_cell.angle_beta   90.00
_cell.angle_gamma   90.00
#
_symmetry.space_group_name_H-M   'P 1'
#
loop_
_entity.id
_entity.type
_entity.pdbx_description
1 polymer ?
#
loop_
_entity_poly.entity_id
_entity_poly.type
_entity_poly.pdbx_seq_one_letter_code
_entity_poly.pdbx_strand_id
1 'polypeptide(L)'
;RGAIGVRLRFILSETGKGLARNKAMAVAVVIVTYVSLLFVGIAALAQLQVDMLKDDWYDKIEVSIYMCAHDDRAATCDGKEATEEQIAAVRERLLSSDMAPYVEEVYEETKEEAYQTFQEMYGDSALGDWTTADMLQF
;
A
#
# COMPACT_ATOMS: atom_id res chain seq x y z
N ARG A 1 -47.82 35.72 11.71
CA ARG A 1 -47.15 34.58 11.03
C ARG A 1 -47.18 34.64 9.49
N GLY A 2 -47.94 35.52 8.82
CA GLY A 2 -48.01 35.57 7.33
C GLY A 2 -47.01 36.47 6.59
N ALA A 3 -46.43 37.49 7.24
CA ALA A 3 -45.62 38.51 6.55
C ALA A 3 -44.25 38.03 6.06
N ILE A 4 -43.64 37.06 6.75
CA ILE A 4 -42.31 36.52 6.40
C ILE A 4 -42.39 35.70 5.11
N GLY A 5 -43.43 34.88 4.94
CA GLY A 5 -43.63 34.08 3.73
C GLY A 5 -43.91 34.94 2.49
N VAL A 6 -44.65 36.05 2.62
CA VAL A 6 -44.90 36.99 1.52
C VAL A 6 -43.61 37.70 1.08
N ARG A 7 -42.76 38.10 2.04
CA ARG A 7 -41.46 38.72 1.75
C ARG A 7 -40.46 37.74 1.13
N LEU A 8 -40.37 36.51 1.64
CA LEU A 8 -39.49 35.48 1.09
C LEU A 8 -39.88 35.11 -0.35
N ARG A 9 -41.20 34.97 -0.62
CA ARG A 9 -41.72 34.70 -1.95
C ARG A 9 -41.45 35.83 -2.94
N PHE A 10 -41.57 37.08 -2.48
CA PHE A 10 -41.24 38.25 -3.30
C PHE A 10 -39.75 38.31 -3.64
N ILE A 11 -38.87 38.14 -2.65
CA ILE A 11 -37.42 38.14 -2.84
C ILE A 11 -37.00 37.03 -3.82
N LEU A 12 -37.47 35.79 -3.60
CA LEU A 12 -37.19 34.67 -4.52
C LEU A 12 -37.72 34.91 -5.93
N SER A 13 -38.89 35.55 -6.08
CA SER A 13 -39.46 35.88 -7.39
C SER A 13 -38.65 36.95 -8.13
N GLU A 14 -38.13 37.96 -7.44
CA GLU A 14 -37.29 39.00 -8.04
C GLU A 14 -35.89 38.48 -8.36
N THR A 15 -35.29 37.68 -7.46
CA THR A 15 -34.01 37.00 -7.73
C THR A 15 -34.12 36.04 -8.92
N GLY A 16 -35.22 35.27 -9.02
CA GLY A 16 -35.48 34.38 -10.15
C GLY A 16 -35.64 35.12 -11.48
N LYS A 17 -36.32 36.28 -11.48
CA LYS A 17 -36.39 37.16 -12.66
C LYS A 17 -35.02 37.73 -13.05
N GLY A 18 -34.21 38.12 -12.06
CA GLY A 18 -32.84 38.58 -12.26
C GLY A 18 -31.95 37.50 -12.90
N LEU A 19 -32.05 36.27 -12.41
CA LEU A 19 -31.31 35.12 -12.92
C LEU A 19 -31.75 34.74 -14.35
N ALA A 20 -33.05 34.79 -14.64
CA ALA A 20 -33.59 34.50 -15.96
C ALA A 20 -33.25 35.55 -17.03
N ARG A 21 -33.00 36.79 -16.62
CA ARG A 21 -32.55 37.88 -17.52
C ARG A 21 -31.06 37.81 -17.81
N ASN A 22 -30.24 37.30 -16.90
CA ASN A 22 -28.80 37.16 -17.09
C ASN A 22 -28.35 35.70 -16.93
N LYS A 23 -28.86 34.86 -17.83
CA LYS A 23 -28.59 33.41 -17.82
C LYS A 23 -27.11 33.10 -18.05
N ALA A 24 -26.42 33.88 -18.88
CA ALA A 24 -25.02 33.64 -19.19
C ALA A 24 -24.14 33.75 -17.93
N MET A 25 -24.30 34.83 -17.15
CA MET A 25 -23.56 35.02 -15.90
C MET A 25 -23.95 33.97 -14.85
N ALA A 26 -25.25 33.64 -14.75
CA ALA A 26 -25.74 32.62 -13.83
C ALA A 26 -25.14 31.23 -14.11
N VAL A 27 -25.13 30.81 -15.37
CA VAL A 27 -24.57 29.52 -15.80
C VAL A 27 -23.05 29.49 -15.55
N ALA A 28 -22.35 30.58 -15.83
CA ALA A 28 -20.91 30.66 -15.57
C ALA A 28 -20.58 30.45 -14.08
N VAL A 29 -21.32 31.09 -13.18
CA VAL A 29 -21.14 30.91 -11.72
C VAL A 29 -21.40 29.47 -11.30
N VAL A 30 -22.48 28.85 -11.79
CA VAL A 30 -22.80 27.45 -11.48
C VAL A 30 -21.68 26.51 -11.95
N ILE A 31 -21.20 26.67 -13.19
CA ILE A 31 -20.12 25.82 -13.72
C ILE A 31 -18.84 25.98 -12.89
N VAL A 32 -18.44 27.20 -12.56
CA VAL A 32 -17.22 27.44 -11.77
C VAL A 32 -17.34 26.83 -10.38
N THR A 33 -18.48 26.99 -9.71
CA THR A 33 -18.71 26.36 -8.39
C THR A 33 -18.71 24.84 -8.47
N TYR A 34 -19.33 24.26 -9.51
CA TYR A 34 -19.36 22.82 -9.73
C TYR A 34 -17.95 22.26 -9.96
N VAL A 35 -17.17 22.89 -10.84
CA VAL A 35 -15.79 22.47 -11.13
C VAL A 35 -14.92 22.56 -9.87
N SER A 36 -15.09 23.60 -9.07
CA SER A 36 -14.36 23.76 -7.80
C SER A 36 -14.70 22.64 -6.81
N LEU A 37 -15.98 22.33 -6.64
CA LEU A 37 -16.43 21.24 -5.76
C LEU A 37 -16.01 19.87 -6.27
N LEU A 38 -15.95 19.68 -7.59
CA LEU A 38 -15.49 18.45 -8.21
C LEU A 38 -14.00 18.21 -7.92
N PHE A 39 -13.15 19.24 -8.05
CA PHE A 39 -11.74 19.12 -7.68
C PHE A 39 -11.55 18.83 -6.19
N VAL A 40 -12.33 19.47 -5.32
CA VAL A 40 -12.30 19.17 -3.87
C VAL A 40 -12.74 17.73 -3.61
N GLY A 41 -13.79 17.25 -4.29
CA GLY A 41 -14.26 15.87 -4.16
C GLY A 41 -13.23 14.84 -4.64
N ILE A 42 -12.58 15.09 -5.79
CA ILE A 42 -11.50 14.23 -6.29
C ILE A 42 -10.32 14.24 -5.33
N ALA A 43 -9.92 15.40 -4.82
CA ALA A 43 -8.83 15.50 -3.86
C ALA A 43 -9.13 14.69 -2.60
N ALA A 44 -10.35 14.78 -2.05
CA ALA A 44 -10.75 13.99 -0.89
C ALA A 44 -10.72 12.47 -1.17
N LEU A 45 -11.25 12.03 -2.31
CA LEU A 45 -11.21 10.62 -2.72
C LEU A 45 -9.78 10.13 -2.98
N ALA A 46 -8.91 10.99 -3.51
CA ALA A 46 -7.51 10.67 -3.74
C ALA A 46 -6.75 10.56 -2.40
N GLN A 47 -7.03 11.41 -1.43
CA GLN A 47 -6.46 11.30 -0.08
C GLN A 47 -6.86 9.96 0.57
N LEU A 48 -8.13 9.57 0.50
CA LEU A 48 -8.58 8.27 1.03
C LEU A 48 -7.88 7.08 0.36
N GLN A 49 -7.66 7.13 -0.96
CA GLN A 49 -6.89 6.11 -1.65
C GLN A 49 -5.42 6.13 -1.24
N VAL A 50 -4.80 7.30 -1.12
CA VAL A 50 -3.41 7.42 -0.66
C VAL A 50 -3.24 6.88 0.74
N ASP A 51 -4.19 7.11 1.64
CA ASP A 51 -4.11 6.61 3.02
C ASP A 51 -4.24 5.08 3.06
N MET A 52 -5.18 4.50 2.30
CA MET A 52 -5.25 3.03 2.15
C MET A 52 -3.98 2.45 1.51
N LEU A 53 -3.40 3.11 0.52
CA LEU A 53 -2.12 2.69 -0.07
C LEU A 53 -0.95 2.87 0.89
N LYS A 54 -1.01 3.82 1.82
CA LYS A 54 0.07 4.05 2.77
C LYS A 54 0.11 2.98 3.85
N ASP A 55 -1.04 2.61 4.40
CA ASP A 55 -1.10 1.56 5.44
C ASP A 55 -0.56 0.23 4.90
N ASP A 56 -0.78 -0.09 3.62
CA ASP A 56 -0.26 -1.33 3.02
C ASP A 56 1.26 -1.31 2.73
N TRP A 57 1.85 -0.13 2.48
CA TRP A 57 3.25 -0.01 2.02
C TRP A 57 4.22 0.56 3.06
N TYR A 58 3.77 1.40 4.00
CA TYR A 58 4.64 2.04 4.98
C TYR A 58 4.81 1.23 6.27
N ASP A 59 3.82 0.41 6.65
CA ASP A 59 3.88 -0.43 7.85
C ASP A 59 4.55 -1.80 7.61
N LYS A 60 4.98 -2.09 6.39
CA LYS A 60 5.60 -3.38 6.02
C LYS A 60 6.83 -3.20 5.14
N ILE A 61 7.80 -2.43 5.61
CA ILE A 61 9.15 -2.51 5.02
C ILE A 61 9.77 -3.83 5.50
N GLU A 62 9.49 -4.90 4.78
CA GLU A 62 10.10 -6.21 5.01
C GLU A 62 11.48 -6.24 4.33
N VAL A 63 12.49 -6.65 5.09
CA VAL A 63 13.84 -6.88 4.57
C VAL A 63 14.12 -8.37 4.68
N SER A 64 13.99 -9.07 3.56
CA SER A 64 14.31 -10.51 3.47
C SER A 64 15.83 -10.70 3.40
N ILE A 65 16.38 -11.46 4.33
CA ILE A 65 17.81 -11.81 4.39
C ILE A 65 17.93 -13.29 4.05
N TYR A 66 18.38 -13.58 2.84
CA TYR A 66 18.55 -14.95 2.37
C TYR A 66 19.91 -15.50 2.80
N MET A 67 19.89 -16.69 3.42
CA MET A 67 21.09 -17.46 3.71
C MET A 67 21.52 -18.27 2.50
N CYS A 68 22.82 -18.50 2.38
CA CYS A 68 23.39 -19.32 1.31
C CYS A 68 22.85 -20.75 1.38
N ALA A 69 22.27 -21.24 0.29
CA ALA A 69 21.79 -22.61 0.14
C ALA A 69 22.87 -23.53 -0.48
N HIS A 70 22.59 -24.84 -0.54
CA HIS A 70 23.47 -25.78 -1.20
C HIS A 70 23.55 -25.49 -2.72
N ASP A 71 24.74 -25.52 -3.31
CA ASP A 71 25.00 -25.18 -4.72
C ASP A 71 24.57 -23.76 -5.15
N ASP A 72 24.46 -22.83 -4.20
CA ASP A 72 24.14 -21.44 -4.50
C ASP A 72 25.22 -20.80 -5.39
N ARG A 73 24.78 -20.20 -6.51
CA ARG A 73 25.64 -19.56 -7.52
C ARG A 73 25.98 -18.11 -7.19
N ALA A 74 25.47 -17.57 -6.09
CA ALA A 74 25.86 -16.26 -5.60
C ALA A 74 27.39 -16.23 -5.35
N ALA A 75 28.05 -15.19 -5.85
CA ALA A 75 29.50 -15.05 -5.74
C ALA A 75 30.01 -15.01 -4.29
N THR A 76 29.13 -14.67 -3.34
CA THR A 76 29.38 -14.63 -1.90
C THR A 76 29.24 -15.97 -1.20
N CYS A 77 28.54 -16.93 -1.81
CA CYS A 77 28.18 -18.20 -1.18
C CYS A 77 29.15 -19.34 -1.52
N ASP A 78 29.98 -19.22 -2.57
CA ASP A 78 31.01 -20.22 -2.94
C ASP A 78 30.43 -21.67 -3.05
N GLY A 79 29.14 -21.80 -3.36
CA GLY A 79 28.39 -23.07 -3.40
C GLY A 79 28.21 -23.76 -2.05
N LYS A 80 28.52 -23.09 -0.93
CA LYS A 80 28.42 -23.63 0.43
C LYS A 80 27.21 -23.09 1.15
N GLU A 81 26.56 -23.99 1.86
CA GLU A 81 25.48 -23.63 2.76
C GLU A 81 25.98 -22.84 3.96
N ALA A 82 25.17 -21.89 4.42
CA ALA A 82 25.43 -21.15 5.65
C ALA A 82 25.50 -22.09 6.86
N THR A 83 26.49 -21.92 7.73
CA THR A 83 26.59 -22.73 8.95
C THR A 83 25.65 -22.21 10.03
N GLU A 84 25.29 -23.07 10.99
CA GLU A 84 24.44 -22.68 12.12
C GLU A 84 25.04 -21.50 12.91
N GLU A 85 26.37 -21.44 13.02
CA GLU A 85 27.05 -20.31 13.67
C GLU A 85 26.88 -19.00 12.89
N GLN A 86 26.85 -19.04 11.56
CA GLN A 86 26.63 -17.86 10.72
C GLN A 86 25.19 -17.36 10.84
N ILE A 87 24.23 -18.29 10.81
CA ILE A 87 22.80 -17.99 10.99
C ILE A 87 22.57 -17.39 12.38
N ALA A 88 23.11 -18.02 13.42
CA ALA A 88 23.02 -17.53 14.79
C ALA A 88 23.66 -16.13 14.96
N ALA A 89 24.78 -15.85 14.30
CA ALA A 89 25.41 -14.53 14.34
C ALA A 89 24.54 -13.44 13.70
N VAL A 90 23.84 -13.73 12.59
CA VAL A 90 22.90 -12.79 11.97
C VAL A 90 21.70 -12.57 12.88
N ARG A 91 21.11 -13.65 13.42
CA ARG A 91 20.01 -13.60 14.38
C ARG A 91 20.34 -12.71 15.58
N GLU A 92 21.49 -12.94 16.22
CA GLU A 92 21.95 -12.13 17.35
C GLU A 92 22.13 -10.66 16.97
N ARG A 93 22.65 -10.39 15.77
CA ARG A 93 22.81 -9.02 15.28
C ARG A 93 21.47 -8.32 15.06
N LEU A 94 20.47 -9.00 14.50
CA LEU A 94 19.13 -8.44 14.29
C LEU A 94 18.41 -8.16 15.61
N LEU A 95 18.63 -8.98 16.63
CA LEU A 95 18.06 -8.83 17.98
C LEU A 95 18.88 -7.89 18.89
N SER A 96 20.00 -7.37 18.42
CA SER A 96 20.87 -6.49 19.21
C SER A 96 20.21 -5.13 19.51
N SER A 97 20.64 -4.50 20.60
CA SER A 97 20.18 -3.15 21.00
C SER A 97 20.36 -2.09 19.90
N ASP A 98 21.35 -2.27 19.04
CA ASP A 98 21.65 -1.35 17.95
C ASP A 98 20.66 -1.47 16.78
N MET A 99 20.02 -2.65 16.61
CA MET A 99 18.97 -2.88 15.62
C MET A 99 17.55 -2.72 16.18
N ALA A 100 17.37 -2.79 17.49
CA ALA A 100 16.07 -2.63 18.16
C ALA A 100 15.25 -1.38 17.74
N PRO A 101 15.83 -0.20 17.43
CA PRO A 101 15.02 0.92 16.95
C PRO A 101 14.58 0.81 15.48
N TYR A 102 15.09 -0.17 14.73
CA TYR A 102 14.84 -0.36 13.30
C TYR A 102 14.11 -1.65 12.96
N VAL A 103 14.17 -2.66 13.85
CA VAL A 103 13.58 -3.98 13.65
C VAL A 103 12.50 -4.19 14.70
N GLU A 104 11.25 -4.30 14.25
CA GLU A 104 10.10 -4.55 15.11
C GLU A 104 9.92 -6.05 15.41
N GLU A 105 9.97 -6.89 14.37
CA GLU A 105 9.80 -8.33 14.44
C GLU A 105 10.81 -9.04 13.53
N VAL A 106 11.26 -10.22 13.96
CA VAL A 106 12.13 -11.10 13.16
C VAL A 106 11.40 -12.42 13.00
N TYR A 107 11.08 -12.77 11.75
CA TYR A 107 10.54 -14.07 11.38
C TYR A 107 11.65 -14.88 10.70
N GLU A 108 11.82 -16.12 11.14
CA GLU A 108 12.74 -17.07 10.52
C GLU A 108 11.90 -18.14 9.84
N GLU A 109 12.07 -18.27 8.53
CA GLU A 109 11.45 -19.33 7.76
C GLU A 109 12.42 -20.51 7.68
N THR A 110 11.93 -21.72 7.93
CA THR A 110 12.72 -22.94 7.72
C THR A 110 12.70 -23.33 6.25
N LYS A 111 13.69 -24.12 5.81
CA LYS A 111 13.73 -24.65 4.45
C LYS A 111 12.47 -25.42 4.08
N GLU A 112 11.91 -26.16 5.04
CA GLU A 112 10.69 -26.93 4.85
C GLU A 112 9.46 -26.03 4.66
N GLU A 113 9.38 -24.92 5.40
CA GLU A 113 8.33 -23.92 5.24
C GLU A 113 8.46 -23.20 3.88
N ALA A 114 9.67 -22.77 3.52
CA ALA A 114 9.97 -22.17 2.22
C ALA A 114 9.60 -23.11 1.06
N TYR A 115 9.88 -24.41 1.21
CA TYR A 115 9.51 -25.42 0.23
C TYR A 115 8.00 -25.62 0.12
N GLN A 116 7.28 -25.64 1.23
CA GLN A 116 5.82 -25.75 1.21
C GLN A 116 5.20 -24.56 0.48
N THR A 117 5.60 -23.33 0.84
CA THR A 117 5.16 -22.10 0.19
C THR A 117 5.50 -22.12 -1.31
N PHE A 118 6.70 -22.59 -1.68
CA PHE A 118 7.11 -22.74 -3.07
C PHE A 118 6.23 -23.73 -3.83
N GLN A 119 5.89 -24.88 -3.24
CA GLN A 119 5.04 -25.88 -3.87
C GLN A 119 3.59 -25.41 -4.03
N GLU A 120 3.07 -24.60 -3.11
CA GLU A 120 1.75 -23.98 -3.26
C GLU A 120 1.68 -23.05 -4.49
N MET A 121 2.77 -22.34 -4.78
CA MET A 121 2.83 -21.39 -5.91
C MET A 121 3.24 -22.03 -7.24
N TYR A 122 4.14 -23.01 -7.20
CA TYR A 122 4.83 -23.53 -8.38
C TYR A 122 4.78 -25.05 -8.54
N GLY A 123 4.08 -25.77 -7.65
CA GLY A 123 4.05 -27.24 -7.64
C GLY A 123 3.53 -27.87 -8.93
N ASP A 124 2.61 -27.22 -9.63
CA ASP A 124 2.08 -27.71 -10.92
C ASP A 124 2.98 -27.36 -12.12
N SER A 125 4.10 -26.68 -11.88
CA SER A 125 5.05 -26.30 -12.93
C SER A 125 6.23 -27.27 -12.97
N ALA A 126 6.92 -27.33 -14.12
CA ALA A 126 8.17 -28.09 -14.23
C ALA A 126 9.21 -27.65 -13.17
N LEU A 127 9.16 -26.41 -12.66
CA LEU A 127 10.05 -25.97 -11.59
C LEU A 127 9.70 -26.61 -10.24
N GLY A 128 8.42 -26.82 -9.94
CA GLY A 128 7.96 -27.52 -8.73
C GLY A 128 8.43 -28.97 -8.66
N ASP A 129 8.46 -29.65 -9.82
CA ASP A 129 8.85 -31.07 -9.92
C ASP A 129 10.35 -31.31 -9.67
N TRP A 130 11.22 -30.35 -10.03
CA TRP A 130 12.69 -30.51 -9.93
C TRP A 130 13.30 -29.84 -8.69
N THR A 131 12.53 -29.04 -7.95
CA THR A 131 13.04 -28.30 -6.79
C THR A 131 12.88 -29.14 -5.52
N THR A 132 13.93 -29.19 -4.70
CA THR A 132 13.90 -29.79 -3.36
C THR A 132 14.15 -28.72 -2.30
N ALA A 133 13.75 -28.98 -1.06
CA ALA A 133 13.91 -28.02 0.05
C ALA A 133 15.36 -27.53 0.21
N ASP A 134 16.36 -28.41 0.01
CA ASP A 134 17.78 -28.06 0.13
C ASP A 134 18.28 -27.07 -0.93
N MET A 135 17.55 -26.89 -2.04
CA MET A 135 17.88 -25.95 -3.11
C MET A 135 17.32 -24.54 -2.86
N LEU A 136 16.43 -24.39 -1.87
CA LEU A 136 15.82 -23.11 -1.56
C LEU A 136 16.66 -22.38 -0.52
N GLN A 137 16.84 -21.09 -0.79
CA GLN A 137 17.33 -20.14 0.21
C GLN A 137 16.23 -19.94 1.26
N PHE A 138 16.65 -19.78 2.51
CA PHE A 138 15.81 -19.52 3.67
C PHE A 138 16.43 -18.37 4.48
#